data_AF-A0AAD9DXQ7-F1
#
_entry.id   AF-A0AAD9DXQ7-F1
#
_cell.length_a   1.000
_cell.length_b   1.000
_cell.length_c   1.000
_cell.angle_alpha   90.00
_cell.angle_beta   90.00
_cell.angle_gamma   90.00
#
_symmetry.space_group_name_H-M   'P 1'
#
loop_
_entity.id
_entity.type
_entity.pdbx_description
1 polymer ?
#
loop_
_entity_poly.entity_id
_entity_poly.type
_entity_poly.pdbx_seq_one_letter_code
_entity_poly.pdbx_strand_id
1 'polypeptide(L)'
;MKCFERLIMRHIKSQLPPSLDPLQFAYRPNCSTDEAISTTLHLALTHLDKKGTYIRMLFIDFSSAFNIIVPQHLIGKLSLLGLNTSLCNWILDFLTVRLQFVRIGSSTSNTTTLSTGAPQGSVLSPLLFTLLTHDCSDAQFESHHQVRW
;
A
#
# COMPACT_ATOMS: atom_id res chain seq x y z
N MET A 1 -3.22 -17.04 13.31
CA MET A 1 -2.52 -16.17 12.34
C MET A 1 -3.23 -14.82 12.17
N LYS A 2 -4.42 -14.74 11.58
CA LYS A 2 -5.11 -13.44 11.32
C LYS A 2 -5.32 -12.53 12.53
N CYS A 3 -5.56 -13.07 13.73
CA CYS A 3 -5.66 -12.25 14.95
C CYS A 3 -4.34 -11.57 15.31
N PHE A 4 -3.22 -12.28 15.11
CA PHE A 4 -1.89 -11.75 15.35
C PHE A 4 -1.53 -10.69 14.32
N GLU A 5 -1.82 -10.92 13.04
CA GLU A 5 -1.68 -9.90 11.99
C GLU A 5 -2.45 -8.61 12.32
N ARG A 6 -3.68 -8.73 12.85
CA ARG A 6 -4.47 -7.56 13.31
C ARG A 6 -3.81 -6.83 14.49
N LEU A 7 -3.21 -7.56 15.42
CA LEU A 7 -2.46 -6.97 16.55
C LEU A 7 -1.26 -6.19 16.02
N ILE A 8 -0.45 -6.81 15.16
CA ILE A 8 0.72 -6.18 14.54
C ILE A 8 0.32 -4.97 13.71
N MET A 9 -0.76 -5.06 12.92
CA MET A 9 -1.29 -3.96 12.13
C MET A 9 -1.64 -2.75 13.02
N ARG A 10 -2.29 -2.97 14.17
CA ARG A 10 -2.59 -1.89 15.12
C ARG A 10 -1.31 -1.28 15.71
N HIS A 11 -0.34 -2.13 16.05
CA HIS A 11 0.95 -1.68 16.58
C HIS A 11 1.72 -0.82 15.57
N ILE A 12 1.81 -1.24 14.31
CA ILE A 12 2.39 -0.46 13.22
C ILE A 12 1.69 0.89 13.11
N LYS A 13 0.34 0.89 13.03
CA LYS A 13 -0.43 2.13 12.90
C LYS A 13 -0.22 3.11 14.06
N SER A 14 0.07 2.62 15.27
CA SER A 14 0.39 3.48 16.42
C SER A 14 1.77 4.14 16.38
N GLN A 15 2.69 3.60 15.58
CA GLN A 15 4.06 4.12 15.43
C GLN A 15 4.25 4.96 14.18
N LEU A 16 3.34 4.86 13.21
CA LEU A 16 3.41 5.65 11.99
C LEU A 16 3.18 7.14 12.29
N PRO A 17 3.91 8.04 11.61
CA PRO A 17 3.71 9.46 11.78
C PRO A 17 2.29 9.86 11.32
N PRO A 18 1.67 10.87 11.95
CA PRO A 18 0.37 11.40 11.53
C PRO A 18 0.40 12.03 10.12
N SER A 19 1.60 12.30 9.59
CA SER A 19 1.88 12.93 8.30
C SER A 19 1.86 11.99 7.09
N LEU A 20 1.15 10.86 7.16
CA LEU A 20 0.92 10.05 5.96
C LEU A 20 0.02 10.81 4.99
N ASP A 21 0.22 10.59 3.69
CA ASP A 21 -0.41 11.36 2.61
C ASP A 21 -1.93 11.53 2.80
N PRO A 22 -2.44 12.77 2.91
CA PRO A 22 -3.86 13.04 3.08
C PRO A 22 -4.70 12.56 1.90
N LEU A 23 -4.12 12.41 0.71
CA LEU A 23 -4.77 11.92 -0.51
C LEU A 23 -4.65 10.40 -0.71
N GLN A 24 -4.17 9.66 0.30
CA GLN A 24 -4.28 8.21 0.39
C GLN A 24 -5.61 7.84 1.04
N PHE A 25 -6.56 7.34 0.23
CA PHE A 25 -7.89 6.93 0.68
C PHE A 25 -7.98 5.43 0.98
N ALA A 26 -7.21 4.61 0.27
CA ALA A 26 -7.15 3.16 0.51
C ALA A 26 -6.76 2.80 1.94
N TYR A 27 -7.43 1.80 2.50
CA TYR A 27 -7.03 1.11 3.74
C TYR A 27 -6.81 2.04 4.95
N ARG A 28 -7.29 3.29 4.85
CA ARG A 28 -7.30 4.30 5.90
C ARG A 28 -8.66 4.27 6.59
N PRO A 29 -8.71 4.30 7.93
CA PRO A 29 -9.98 4.43 8.63
C PRO A 29 -10.66 5.74 8.22
N ASN A 30 -11.99 5.70 8.14
CA ASN A 30 -12.84 6.85 7.79
C ASN A 30 -12.57 7.43 6.39
N CYS A 31 -12.12 6.60 5.46
CA CYS A 31 -12.05 6.93 4.04
C CYS A 31 -12.75 5.84 3.23
N SER A 32 -13.37 6.26 2.13
CA SER A 32 -13.99 5.41 1.14
C SER A 32 -13.60 5.86 -0.26
N THR A 33 -14.03 5.07 -1.24
CA THR A 33 -13.91 5.41 -2.65
C THR A 33 -14.68 6.68 -2.99
N ASP A 34 -15.81 6.94 -2.34
CA ASP A 34 -16.62 8.13 -2.62
C ASP A 34 -15.90 9.43 -2.24
N GLU A 35 -15.17 9.46 -1.12
CA GLU A 35 -14.36 10.65 -0.79
C GLU A 35 -13.23 10.88 -1.80
N ALA A 36 -12.61 9.81 -2.31
CA ALA A 36 -11.58 9.93 -3.33
C ALA A 36 -12.14 10.45 -4.67
N ILE A 37 -13.33 9.97 -5.09
CA ILE A 37 -14.01 10.46 -6.31
C ILE A 37 -14.37 11.93 -6.10
N SER A 38 -15.03 12.24 -4.99
CA SER A 38 -15.49 13.59 -4.68
C SER A 38 -14.33 14.58 -4.60
N THR A 39 -13.22 14.19 -3.97
CA THR A 39 -12.01 15.03 -3.88
C THR A 39 -11.41 15.26 -5.26
N THR A 40 -11.26 14.21 -6.08
CA THR A 40 -10.72 14.32 -7.44
C THR A 40 -11.59 15.23 -8.32
N LEU A 41 -12.92 15.06 -8.26
CA LEU A 41 -13.87 15.89 -9.01
C LEU A 41 -13.85 17.34 -8.53
N HIS A 42 -13.80 17.57 -7.22
CA HIS A 42 -13.73 18.92 -6.66
C HIS A 42 -12.48 19.65 -7.14
N LEU A 43 -11.30 19.04 -7.00
CA LEU A 43 -10.04 19.59 -7.49
C LEU A 43 -10.10 19.92 -8.98
N ALA A 44 -10.71 19.04 -9.77
CA ALA A 44 -10.83 19.24 -11.20
C ALA A 44 -11.77 20.40 -11.55
N LEU A 45 -12.99 20.40 -11.02
CA LEU A 45 -13.98 21.44 -11.34
C LEU A 45 -13.50 22.82 -10.87
N THR A 46 -12.92 22.91 -9.66
CA THR A 46 -12.36 24.17 -9.14
C THR A 46 -11.23 24.73 -10.01
N HIS A 47 -10.41 23.86 -10.64
CA HIS A 47 -9.39 24.33 -11.57
C HIS A 47 -10.01 24.82 -12.89
N LEU A 48 -11.04 24.14 -13.41
CA LEU A 48 -11.73 24.50 -14.66
C LEU A 48 -12.58 25.79 -14.57
N ASP A 49 -12.96 26.23 -13.37
CA ASP A 49 -13.63 27.53 -13.18
C ASP A 49 -12.76 28.72 -13.63
N LYS A 50 -11.44 28.52 -13.75
CA LYS A 50 -10.50 29.53 -14.28
C LYS A 50 -10.52 29.51 -15.82
N LYS A 51 -10.86 30.65 -16.44
CA LYS A 51 -10.88 30.80 -17.90
C LYS A 51 -9.53 30.46 -18.53
N GLY A 52 -9.57 29.76 -19.67
CA GLY A 52 -8.38 29.40 -20.44
C GLY A 52 -7.54 28.27 -19.84
N THR A 53 -8.04 27.58 -18.82
CA THR A 53 -7.37 26.42 -18.22
C THR A 53 -7.89 25.10 -18.79
N TYR A 54 -7.13 24.04 -18.57
CA TYR A 54 -7.50 22.67 -18.90
C TYR A 54 -6.92 21.72 -17.85
N ILE A 55 -7.39 20.48 -17.84
CA ILE A 55 -6.92 19.44 -16.91
C ILE A 55 -6.43 18.25 -17.70
N ARG A 56 -5.41 17.59 -17.15
CA ARG A 56 -4.96 16.27 -17.58
C ARG A 56 -4.99 15.35 -16.37
N MET A 57 -5.64 14.20 -16.52
CA MET A 57 -5.66 13.15 -15.51
C MET A 57 -4.87 11.95 -16.05
N LEU A 58 -3.95 11.45 -15.23
CA LEU A 58 -3.21 10.23 -15.50
C LEU A 58 -3.64 9.17 -14.48
N PHE A 59 -4.17 8.06 -14.98
CA PHE A 59 -4.53 6.92 -14.16
C PHE A 59 -3.44 5.85 -14.30
N ILE A 60 -2.86 5.45 -13.17
CA ILE A 60 -1.81 4.44 -13.08
C ILE A 60 -2.34 3.31 -12.22
N ASP A 61 -2.18 2.07 -12.69
CA ASP A 61 -2.55 0.87 -11.94
C ASP A 61 -1.35 -0.08 -11.83
N PHE A 62 -1.17 -0.66 -10.65
CA PHE A 62 -0.10 -1.63 -10.40
C PHE A 62 -0.57 -3.03 -10.78
N SER A 63 0.04 -3.61 -11.82
CA SER A 63 -0.17 -5.01 -12.14
C SER A 63 0.23 -5.89 -10.97
N SER A 64 -0.75 -6.61 -10.39
CA SER A 64 -0.50 -7.56 -9.31
C SER A 64 0.17 -6.94 -8.07
N ALA A 65 -0.35 -5.80 -7.60
CA ALA A 65 0.16 -5.00 -6.48
C ALA A 65 0.75 -5.80 -5.29
N PHE A 66 0.05 -6.84 -4.81
CA PHE A 66 0.53 -7.63 -3.67
C PHE A 66 1.62 -8.64 -4.02
N ASN A 67 1.79 -9.02 -5.29
CA ASN A 67 2.81 -9.96 -5.73
C ASN A 67 4.17 -9.28 -5.99
N ILE A 68 4.18 -7.96 -6.15
CA ILE A 68 5.39 -7.18 -6.49
C ILE A 68 6.14 -6.62 -5.27
N ILE A 69 5.65 -6.86 -4.05
CA ILE A 69 6.30 -6.36 -2.84
C ILE A 69 7.69 -6.99 -2.71
N VAL A 70 8.74 -6.19 -2.85
CA VAL A 70 10.12 -6.62 -2.60
C VAL A 70 10.41 -6.40 -1.11
N PRO A 71 10.58 -7.46 -0.30
CA PRO A 71 10.65 -7.32 1.16
C PRO A 71 11.77 -6.39 1.62
N GLN A 72 12.95 -6.49 1.01
CA GLN A 72 14.10 -5.65 1.36
C GLN A 72 13.84 -4.16 1.16
N HIS A 73 13.19 -3.77 0.06
CA HIS A 73 12.81 -2.38 -0.19
C HIS A 73 11.76 -1.87 0.81
N LEU A 74 10.77 -2.72 1.11
CA LEU A 74 9.76 -2.40 2.11
C LEU A 74 10.40 -2.16 3.48
N ILE A 75 11.29 -3.04 3.94
CA ILE A 75 11.96 -2.89 5.24
C ILE A 75 12.76 -1.58 5.32
N GLY A 76 13.47 -1.21 4.25
CA GLY A 76 14.16 0.09 4.17
C GLY A 76 13.20 1.26 4.40
N LYS A 77 12.04 1.26 3.73
CA LYS A 77 11.00 2.29 3.91
C LYS A 77 10.41 2.29 5.32
N LEU A 78 10.12 1.12 5.88
CA LEU A 78 9.58 1.00 7.23
C LEU A 78 10.57 1.53 8.29
N SER A 79 11.86 1.27 8.10
CA SER A 79 12.90 1.81 8.98
C SER A 79 12.97 3.34 8.90
N LEU A 80 12.81 3.94 7.72
CA LEU A 80 12.75 5.40 7.55
C LEU A 80 11.51 6.02 8.19
N LEU A 81 10.41 5.28 8.24
CA LEU A 81 9.18 5.66 8.94
C LEU A 81 9.27 5.48 10.48
N GLY A 82 10.40 5.04 11.01
CA GLY A 82 10.65 4.94 12.45
C GLY A 82 10.21 3.64 13.11
N LEU A 83 9.87 2.61 12.33
CA LEU A 83 9.57 1.28 12.90
C LEU A 83 10.85 0.65 13.47
N ASN A 84 10.73 -0.02 14.62
CA ASN A 84 11.87 -0.64 15.26
C ASN A 84 12.43 -1.83 14.45
N THR A 85 13.71 -2.14 14.65
CA THR A 85 14.41 -3.21 13.93
C THR A 85 13.77 -4.58 14.13
N SER A 86 13.28 -4.88 15.34
CA SER A 86 12.65 -6.17 15.65
C SER A 86 11.36 -6.39 14.85
N LEU A 87 10.52 -5.37 14.72
CA LEU A 87 9.29 -5.42 13.92
C LEU A 87 9.62 -5.51 12.43
N CYS A 88 10.61 -4.75 11.97
CA CYS A 88 11.11 -4.84 10.60
C CYS A 88 11.60 -6.26 10.26
N ASN A 89 12.39 -6.89 11.13
CA ASN A 89 12.85 -8.27 10.95
C ASN A 89 11.68 -9.25 10.95
N TRP A 90 10.70 -9.07 11.84
CA TRP A 90 9.50 -9.91 11.85
C TRP A 90 8.70 -9.78 10.54
N ILE A 91 8.56 -8.57 9.99
CA ILE A 91 7.91 -8.34 8.69
C ILE A 91 8.72 -8.98 7.56
N LEU A 92 10.06 -8.92 7.62
CA LEU A 92 10.92 -9.57 6.65
C LEU A 92 10.71 -11.09 6.65
N ASP A 93 10.71 -11.71 7.83
CA ASP A 93 10.45 -13.14 8.00
C ASP A 93 9.03 -13.51 7.56
N PHE A 94 8.05 -12.64 7.83
CA PHE A 94 6.67 -12.82 7.40
C PHE A 94 6.52 -12.85 5.87
N LEU A 95 7.37 -12.12 5.13
CA LEU A 95 7.29 -11.99 3.68
C LEU A 95 8.23 -12.95 2.92
N THR A 96 9.27 -13.47 3.57
CA THR A 96 10.31 -14.29 2.94
C THR A 96 10.15 -15.78 3.24
N VAL A 97 10.78 -16.63 2.41
CA VAL A 97 10.82 -18.09 2.58
C VAL A 97 9.42 -18.72 2.71
N ARG A 98 8.44 -18.16 1.99
CA ARG A 98 7.06 -18.65 2.03
C ARG A 98 6.91 -19.81 1.07
N LEU A 99 6.58 -20.99 1.58
CA LEU A 99 6.35 -22.17 0.75
C LEU A 99 4.92 -22.12 0.17
N GLN A 100 4.81 -22.39 -1.13
CA GLN A 100 3.53 -22.55 -1.81
C GLN A 100 3.52 -23.77 -2.71
N PHE A 101 2.34 -24.34 -2.91
CA PHE A 101 2.08 -25.37 -3.91
C PHE A 101 0.62 -25.28 -4.35
N VAL A 102 0.31 -25.86 -5.50
CA VAL A 102 -1.04 -25.93 -6.06
C VAL A 102 -1.56 -27.36 -5.96
N ARG A 103 -2.81 -27.53 -5.54
CA ARG A 103 -3.49 -28.82 -5.52
C ARG A 103 -4.76 -28.77 -6.35
N ILE A 104 -4.90 -29.71 -7.29
CA ILE A 104 -6.09 -29.88 -8.13
C ILE A 104 -6.57 -31.33 -7.97
N GLY A 105 -7.68 -31.52 -7.27
CA GLY A 105 -8.18 -32.85 -6.91
C GLY A 105 -7.19 -33.63 -6.04
N SER A 106 -6.73 -34.77 -6.55
CA SER A 106 -5.70 -35.61 -5.92
C SER A 106 -4.26 -35.24 -6.32
N SER A 107 -4.08 -34.40 -7.34
CA SER A 107 -2.75 -34.03 -7.86
C SER A 107 -2.22 -32.79 -7.14
N THR A 108 -0.93 -32.80 -6.81
CA THR A 108 -0.25 -31.70 -6.13
C THR A 108 1.01 -31.31 -6.91
N SER A 109 1.26 -30.01 -7.07
CA SER A 109 2.49 -29.52 -7.69
C SER A 109 3.69 -29.69 -6.76
N ASN A 110 4.89 -29.50 -7.30
CA ASN A 110 6.06 -29.28 -6.47
C ASN A 110 5.87 -28.03 -5.58
N THR A 111 6.56 -28.04 -4.44
CA THR A 111 6.61 -26.88 -3.55
C THR A 111 7.61 -25.87 -4.10
N THR A 112 7.20 -24.60 -4.13
CA THR A 112 8.03 -23.47 -4.55
C THR A 112 8.15 -22.49 -3.39
N THR A 113 9.36 -21.97 -3.18
CA THR A 113 9.60 -20.91 -2.20
C THR A 113 9.39 -19.54 -2.85
N LEU A 114 8.60 -18.69 -2.21
CA LEU A 114 8.39 -17.29 -2.58
C LEU A 114 9.18 -16.36 -1.66
N SER A 115 9.89 -15.43 -2.29
CA SER A 115 10.64 -14.37 -1.61
C SER A 115 10.20 -12.96 -2.04
N THR A 116 9.09 -12.88 -2.80
CA THR A 116 8.48 -11.62 -3.25
C THR A 116 6.97 -11.68 -3.07
N GLY A 117 6.37 -10.50 -2.94
CA GLY A 117 4.97 -10.33 -2.65
C GLY A 117 4.61 -10.55 -1.18
N ALA A 118 3.34 -10.36 -0.88
CA ALA A 118 2.75 -10.66 0.42
C ALA A 118 1.73 -11.81 0.31
N PRO A 119 1.41 -12.50 1.40
CA PRO A 119 0.41 -13.57 1.39
C PRO A 119 -0.95 -13.06 0.91
N GLN A 120 -1.59 -13.81 0.00
CA GLN A 120 -2.95 -13.49 -0.43
C GLN A 120 -3.93 -13.75 0.72
N GLY A 121 -4.85 -12.81 0.97
CA GLY A 121 -5.81 -12.91 2.07
C GLY A 121 -5.24 -12.63 3.48
N SER A 122 -3.99 -12.16 3.56
CA SER A 122 -3.42 -11.60 4.79
C SER A 122 -4.04 -10.22 5.08
N VAL A 123 -4.30 -9.98 6.35
CA VAL A 123 -4.85 -8.71 6.84
C VAL A 123 -3.80 -7.60 6.81
N LEU A 124 -2.52 -7.99 6.84
CA LEU A 124 -1.39 -7.06 6.86
C LEU A 124 -0.99 -6.59 5.46
N SER A 125 -1.23 -7.42 4.42
CA SER A 125 -0.77 -7.16 3.05
C SER A 125 -1.21 -5.80 2.49
N PRO A 126 -2.47 -5.35 2.67
CA PRO A 126 -2.90 -4.04 2.21
C PRO A 126 -2.14 -2.88 2.85
N LEU A 127 -1.92 -2.93 4.17
CA LEU A 127 -1.16 -1.91 4.88
C LEU A 127 0.29 -1.87 4.39
N LEU A 128 0.93 -3.03 4.22
CA LEU A 128 2.32 -3.10 3.75
C LEU A 128 2.45 -2.53 2.33
N PHE A 129 1.46 -2.73 1.47
CA PHE A 129 1.44 -2.13 0.14
C PHE A 129 1.30 -0.60 0.21
N THR A 130 0.37 -0.08 1.02
CA THR A 130 0.23 1.37 1.25
C THR A 130 1.53 2.00 1.75
N LEU A 131 2.24 1.34 2.67
CA LEU A 131 3.52 1.81 3.19
C LEU A 131 4.64 1.68 2.16
N LEU A 132 4.62 0.67 1.31
CA LEU A 132 5.57 0.55 0.20
C LEU A 132 5.47 1.73 -0.77
N THR A 133 4.26 2.22 -1.03
CA THR A 133 4.01 3.30 -2.00
C THR A 133 3.86 4.67 -1.34
N HIS A 134 4.13 4.83 -0.04
CA HIS A 134 3.78 6.06 0.70
C HIS A 134 4.46 7.32 0.15
N ASP A 135 5.67 7.17 -0.39
CA ASP A 135 6.52 8.20 -1.00
C ASP A 135 6.16 8.53 -2.45
N CYS A 136 5.22 7.80 -3.05
CA CYS A 136 4.55 8.20 -4.29
C CYS A 136 3.49 9.30 -4.00
N SER A 137 3.85 10.34 -3.24
CA SER A 137 3.00 11.49 -2.90
C SER A 137 3.59 12.77 -3.47
N ASP A 138 2.72 13.75 -3.77
CA ASP A 138 3.00 15.04 -4.42
C ASP A 138 3.84 16.01 -3.57
N ALA A 139 5.06 15.62 -3.19
CA ALA A 139 5.94 16.48 -2.40
C ALA A 139 6.64 17.57 -3.22
N GLN A 140 6.44 17.65 -4.55
CA GLN A 140 7.34 18.44 -5.41
C GLN A 140 6.69 19.34 -6.48
N PHE A 141 5.37 19.32 -6.71
CA PHE A 141 4.74 20.16 -7.74
C PHE A 141 3.38 20.75 -7.30
N GLU A 142 3.30 22.07 -7.15
CA GLU A 142 2.08 22.79 -6.74
C GLU A 142 0.90 22.66 -7.73
N SER A 143 1.14 22.18 -8.95
CA SER A 143 0.14 22.03 -10.02
C SER A 143 -0.34 20.59 -10.24
N HIS A 144 0.24 19.62 -9.53
CA HIS A 144 -0.10 18.21 -9.65
C HIS A 144 -0.79 17.73 -8.38
N HIS A 145 -1.83 16.91 -8.54
CA HIS A 145 -2.56 16.29 -7.45
C HIS A 145 -2.65 14.80 -7.71
N GLN A 146 -2.01 14.00 -6.86
CA GLN A 146 -2.01 12.55 -6.92
C GLN A 146 -2.99 11.98 -5.90
N VAL A 147 -4.15 11.53 -6.39
CA VAL A 147 -5.15 10.82 -5.59
C VAL A 147 -4.89 9.32 -5.62
N ARG A 148 -4.84 8.69 -4.45
CA ARG A 148 -4.47 7.28 -4.30
C ARG A 148 -5.58 6.44 -3.69
N TRP A 149 -5.80 5.30 -4.33
CA TRP A 149 -6.87 4.35 -4.07
C TRP A 149 -6.38 3.06 -3.46
#